data_AF-A0A7Y8X317-F1
#
_entry.id   AF-A0A7Y8X317-F1
#
_cell.length_a   1.000
_cell.length_b   1.000
_cell.length_c   1.000
_cell.angle_alpha   90.00
_cell.angle_beta   90.00
_cell.angle_gamma   90.00
#
_symmetry.space_group_name_H-M   'P 1'
#
loop_
_entity.id
_entity.type
_entity.pdbx_description
1 polymer ?
#
loop_
_entity_poly.entity_id
_entity_poly.type
_entity_poly.pdbx_seq_one_letter_code
_entity_poly.pdbx_strand_id
1 'polypeptide(L)'
;MPFSANSPRPRTRITWTVELANAKGAWFRFAGRSGQSTSDTHRRNLHIDPADTTDRARLAVRPGPRTVTGPAQDGRGARFDNGTFLGETVPLGELRTDEAGRLLVLGGSGTSFSADSGHPVSTYADNDFWCDDISDGPVRASAALGPGGRQVPVTQAWCLVAPTDFAPYTENLITLYDVALETARASGMLPRPPEVSFTRDIHPLPVRPVAFAWVNSRARKNHGNRVRNFFEPARLALLASNDQDGLEARRFVFGILRTPGAMDVTQAPPPPPLPLPPVTSSTPPGARPGWPGAPARRPAPPTG
;
A
#
# COMPACT_ATOMS: atom_id res chain seq x y z
N MET A 1 15.90 46.62 -29.12
CA MET A 1 14.71 45.77 -29.30
C MET A 1 14.65 44.78 -28.15
N PRO A 2 13.88 45.03 -27.07
CA PRO A 2 13.75 44.05 -26.00
C PRO A 2 12.78 42.94 -26.44
N PHE A 3 13.17 41.70 -26.18
CA PHE A 3 12.29 40.53 -26.39
C PHE A 3 11.08 40.64 -25.47
N SER A 4 9.89 40.69 -26.06
CA SER A 4 8.62 40.67 -25.33
C SER A 4 8.43 39.30 -24.68
N ALA A 5 8.63 39.25 -23.36
CA ALA A 5 8.31 38.09 -22.53
C ALA A 5 6.80 38.05 -22.25
N ASN A 6 5.99 37.78 -23.28
CA ASN A 6 4.55 37.57 -23.08
C ASN A 6 3.93 36.68 -24.16
N SER A 7 4.47 35.47 -24.35
CA SER A 7 3.66 34.38 -24.89
C SER A 7 2.94 33.72 -23.72
N PRO A 8 1.59 33.78 -23.64
CA PRO A 8 0.88 33.03 -22.62
C PRO A 8 1.19 31.56 -22.86
N ARG A 9 1.78 30.89 -21.85
CA ARG A 9 1.95 29.44 -21.90
C ARG A 9 0.60 28.82 -22.28
N PRO A 10 0.56 27.81 -23.15
CA PRO A 10 -0.70 27.14 -23.48
C PRO A 10 -1.37 26.74 -22.17
N ARG A 11 -2.56 27.28 -21.90
CA ARG A 11 -3.34 26.96 -20.70
C ARG A 11 -3.82 25.52 -20.83
N THR A 12 -3.11 24.59 -20.20
CA THR A 12 -3.62 23.23 -19.98
C THR A 12 -4.73 23.30 -18.95
N ARG A 13 -5.89 22.72 -19.25
CA ARG A 13 -6.99 22.58 -18.31
C ARG A 13 -7.21 21.12 -18.02
N ILE A 14 -7.08 20.74 -16.75
CA ILE A 14 -7.38 19.39 -16.26
C ILE A 14 -8.55 19.49 -15.30
N THR A 15 -9.56 18.65 -15.52
CA THR A 15 -10.70 18.46 -14.65
C THR A 15 -10.68 17.02 -14.17
N TRP A 16 -10.64 16.83 -12.86
CA TRP A 16 -10.66 15.53 -12.20
C TRP A 16 -12.04 15.26 -11.63
N THR A 17 -12.53 14.05 -11.79
CA THR A 17 -13.77 13.57 -11.16
C THR A 17 -13.48 12.26 -10.43
N VAL A 18 -13.84 12.18 -9.15
CA VAL A 18 -13.68 11.00 -8.31
C VAL A 18 -15.00 10.67 -7.65
N GLU A 19 -15.35 9.39 -7.55
CA GLU A 19 -16.55 8.92 -6.85
C GLU A 19 -16.13 7.87 -5.82
N LEU A 20 -16.09 8.23 -4.54
CA LEU A 20 -15.77 7.31 -3.44
C LEU A 20 -17.04 6.70 -2.85
N ALA A 21 -16.98 5.45 -2.44
CA ALA A 21 -18.05 4.77 -1.70
C ALA A 21 -17.50 3.82 -0.64
N ASN A 22 -18.31 3.56 0.40
CA ASN A 22 -18.11 2.46 1.35
C ASN A 22 -19.29 1.50 1.26
N ALA A 23 -19.06 0.26 0.84
CA ALA A 23 -20.12 -0.75 0.72
C ALA A 23 -20.03 -1.88 1.76
N LYS A 24 -19.15 -1.77 2.77
CA LYS A 24 -18.90 -2.86 3.74
C LYS A 24 -20.16 -3.31 4.45
N GLY A 25 -20.98 -2.37 4.95
CA GLY A 25 -22.22 -2.70 5.65
C GLY A 25 -23.26 -3.39 4.75
N ALA A 26 -23.22 -3.13 3.44
CA ALA A 26 -24.08 -3.74 2.44
C ALA A 26 -23.51 -5.06 1.86
N TRP A 27 -22.31 -5.49 2.27
CA TRP A 27 -21.63 -6.63 1.67
C TRP A 27 -21.88 -7.96 2.40
N PHE A 28 -21.24 -9.02 1.93
CA PHE A 28 -21.18 -10.34 2.57
C PHE A 28 -20.19 -10.36 3.73
N ARG A 29 -20.43 -11.26 4.69
CA ARG A 29 -19.54 -11.54 5.82
C ARG A 29 -18.20 -12.08 5.34
N PHE A 30 -17.13 -11.72 6.03
CA PHE A 30 -15.80 -12.19 5.69
C PHE A 30 -15.49 -13.55 6.33
N ALA A 31 -15.47 -14.60 5.51
CA ALA A 31 -15.23 -15.99 5.95
C ALA A 31 -13.85 -16.53 5.53
N GLY A 32 -12.84 -15.66 5.44
CA GLY A 32 -11.49 -16.04 5.03
C GLY A 32 -11.38 -16.35 3.53
N ARG A 33 -10.31 -17.04 3.11
CA ARG A 33 -10.05 -17.33 1.68
C ARG A 33 -10.98 -18.39 1.09
N SER A 34 -11.28 -19.45 1.85
CA SER A 34 -12.01 -20.62 1.36
C SER A 34 -13.49 -20.67 1.77
N GLY A 35 -13.93 -19.78 2.67
CA GLY A 35 -15.30 -19.74 3.18
C GLY A 35 -16.19 -18.68 2.54
N GLN A 36 -15.69 -17.92 1.56
CA GLN A 36 -16.46 -16.84 0.94
C GLN A 36 -17.76 -17.37 0.32
N SER A 37 -18.84 -16.63 0.53
CA SER A 37 -20.17 -16.96 0.03
C SER A 37 -20.86 -15.70 -0.45
N THR A 38 -21.52 -15.80 -1.60
CA THR A 38 -22.39 -14.74 -2.16
C THR A 38 -23.88 -15.04 -1.89
N SER A 39 -24.17 -15.97 -0.98
CA SER A 39 -25.55 -16.24 -0.56
C SER A 39 -26.10 -15.08 0.25
N ASP A 40 -27.36 -14.72 0.04
CA ASP A 40 -28.03 -13.66 0.80
C ASP A 40 -28.04 -13.94 2.31
N THR A 41 -28.05 -15.22 2.71
CA THR A 41 -27.92 -15.64 4.13
C THR A 41 -26.57 -15.32 4.77
N HIS A 42 -25.58 -14.91 3.97
CA HIS A 42 -24.24 -14.53 4.43
C HIS A 42 -24.01 -13.02 4.36
N ARG A 43 -25.03 -12.21 4.08
CA ARG A 43 -24.88 -10.75 4.12
C ARG A 43 -24.58 -10.25 5.54
N ARG A 44 -23.93 -9.09 5.64
CA ARG A 44 -23.93 -8.27 6.86
C ARG A 44 -25.27 -7.56 6.97
N ASN A 45 -25.66 -7.21 8.20
CA ASN A 45 -26.93 -6.55 8.51
C ASN A 45 -28.15 -7.33 8.02
N LEU A 46 -28.26 -8.62 8.40
CA LEU A 46 -29.35 -9.51 8.00
C LEU A 46 -30.70 -9.19 8.64
N HIS A 47 -30.73 -8.31 9.64
CA HIS A 47 -31.97 -7.78 10.19
C HIS A 47 -32.73 -6.93 9.15
N ILE A 48 -32.05 -6.42 8.11
CA ILE A 48 -32.67 -5.84 6.93
C ILE A 48 -32.80 -6.95 5.88
N ASP A 49 -34.02 -7.17 5.39
CA ASP A 49 -34.32 -8.17 4.37
C ASP A 49 -33.42 -7.99 3.14
N PRO A 50 -32.66 -9.02 2.72
CA PRO A 50 -31.88 -8.99 1.49
C PRO A 50 -32.69 -8.63 0.22
N ALA A 51 -34.00 -8.90 0.21
CA ALA A 51 -34.89 -8.52 -0.90
C ALA A 51 -35.31 -7.04 -0.87
N ASP A 52 -35.19 -6.35 0.27
CA ASP A 52 -35.50 -4.93 0.37
C ASP A 52 -34.34 -4.07 -0.15
N THR A 53 -34.31 -3.88 -1.46
CA THR A 53 -33.27 -3.06 -2.12
C THR A 53 -33.22 -1.60 -1.62
N THR A 54 -34.33 -1.05 -1.12
CA THR A 54 -34.40 0.34 -0.66
C THR A 54 -33.69 0.50 0.67
N ASP A 55 -34.03 -0.35 1.65
CA ASP A 55 -33.36 -0.28 2.96
C ASP A 55 -31.93 -0.81 2.90
N ARG A 56 -31.65 -1.81 2.05
CA ARG A 56 -30.28 -2.29 1.81
C ARG A 56 -29.37 -1.22 1.22
N ALA A 57 -29.90 -0.28 0.41
CA ALA A 57 -29.11 0.82 -0.14
C ALA A 57 -28.57 1.76 0.96
N ARG A 58 -29.26 1.86 2.11
CA ARG A 58 -28.85 2.68 3.27
C ARG A 58 -27.63 2.12 4.02
N LEU A 59 -27.17 0.91 3.66
CA LEU A 59 -26.00 0.25 4.23
C LEU A 59 -24.70 0.52 3.45
N ALA A 60 -24.79 1.31 2.38
CA ALA A 60 -23.63 1.76 1.61
C ALA A 60 -23.53 3.29 1.64
N VAL A 61 -22.39 3.82 2.05
CA VAL A 61 -22.11 5.26 2.03
C VAL A 61 -21.77 5.66 0.60
N ARG A 62 -22.64 6.47 -0.02
CA ARG A 62 -22.50 6.94 -1.41
C ARG A 62 -22.72 8.45 -1.52
N PRO A 63 -21.71 9.29 -1.26
CA PRO A 63 -21.77 10.75 -1.39
C PRO A 63 -21.92 11.24 -2.85
N GLY A 64 -21.70 10.34 -3.82
CA GLY A 64 -21.66 10.67 -5.25
C GLY A 64 -20.34 11.31 -5.69
N PRO A 65 -20.19 11.63 -6.98
CA PRO A 65 -18.94 12.14 -7.52
C PRO A 65 -18.61 13.56 -6.99
N ARG A 66 -17.32 13.86 -6.92
CA ARG A 66 -16.77 15.20 -6.70
C ARG A 66 -15.83 15.56 -7.83
N THR A 67 -15.78 16.86 -8.17
CA THR A 67 -15.01 17.37 -9.30
C THR A 67 -14.18 18.59 -8.89
N VAL A 68 -12.92 18.60 -9.31
CA VAL A 68 -12.00 19.74 -9.15
C VAL A 68 -11.34 20.06 -10.49
N THR A 69 -11.12 21.34 -10.77
CA THR A 69 -10.56 21.79 -12.05
C THR A 69 -9.43 22.80 -11.83
N GLY A 70 -8.34 22.62 -12.55
CA GLY A 70 -7.20 23.53 -12.52
C GLY A 70 -6.32 23.38 -11.27
N PRO A 71 -5.30 24.24 -11.13
CA PRO A 71 -4.35 24.18 -10.03
C PRO A 71 -4.89 24.75 -8.72
N ALA A 72 -4.20 24.40 -7.63
CA ALA A 72 -4.31 24.99 -6.30
C ALA A 72 -5.74 25.02 -5.72
N GLN A 73 -6.54 23.97 -5.97
CA GLN A 73 -7.85 23.82 -5.35
C GLN A 73 -7.70 23.31 -3.91
N ASP A 74 -8.27 24.02 -2.93
CA ASP A 74 -8.11 23.76 -1.50
C ASP A 74 -9.09 22.74 -0.90
N GLY A 75 -10.02 22.24 -1.72
CA GLY A 75 -10.96 21.15 -1.40
C GLY A 75 -12.29 21.58 -0.79
N ARG A 76 -12.50 22.86 -0.47
CA ARG A 76 -13.77 23.33 0.13
C ARG A 76 -15.01 23.00 -0.71
N GLY A 77 -14.88 22.95 -2.04
CA GLY A 77 -15.97 22.63 -2.96
C GLY A 77 -16.07 21.15 -3.37
N ALA A 78 -15.22 20.27 -2.83
CA ALA A 78 -15.10 18.89 -3.31
C ALA A 78 -14.93 17.87 -2.19
N ARG A 79 -15.67 18.07 -1.09
CA ARG A 79 -15.73 17.16 0.07
C ARG A 79 -16.80 16.09 -0.11
N PHE A 80 -16.50 14.87 0.30
CA PHE A 80 -17.43 13.74 0.30
C PHE A 80 -18.19 13.67 1.64
N ASP A 81 -18.94 14.72 1.98
CA ASP A 81 -19.50 15.00 3.31
C ASP A 81 -21.03 14.87 3.41
N ASN A 82 -21.68 14.31 2.38
CA ASN A 82 -23.14 14.12 2.32
C ASN A 82 -23.57 12.64 2.21
N GLY A 83 -22.62 11.70 2.23
CA GLY A 83 -22.92 10.27 2.26
C GLY A 83 -23.43 9.87 3.64
N THR A 84 -24.37 8.93 3.71
CA THR A 84 -24.92 8.46 4.99
C THR A 84 -24.88 6.94 5.10
N PHE A 85 -24.82 6.45 6.34
CA PHE A 85 -25.01 5.05 6.70
C PHE A 85 -26.13 4.98 7.75
N LEU A 86 -27.24 4.32 7.39
CA LEU A 86 -28.45 4.22 8.23
C LEU A 86 -29.00 5.56 8.76
N GLY A 87 -28.69 6.67 8.09
CA GLY A 87 -29.12 8.03 8.47
C GLY A 87 -28.02 8.89 9.08
N GLU A 88 -26.91 8.28 9.53
CA GLU A 88 -25.77 8.99 10.08
C GLU A 88 -24.82 9.45 8.97
N THR A 89 -24.33 10.69 9.04
CA THR A 89 -23.43 11.25 8.02
C THR A 89 -22.02 10.67 8.16
N VAL A 90 -21.43 10.22 7.06
CA VAL A 90 -20.10 9.61 7.02
C VAL A 90 -19.23 10.34 5.98
N PRO A 91 -18.35 11.26 6.42
CA PRO A 91 -17.40 11.90 5.53
C PRO A 91 -16.37 10.90 5.00
N LEU A 92 -16.23 10.78 3.66
CA LEU A 92 -15.25 9.87 3.03
C LEU A 92 -13.95 10.57 2.59
N GLY A 93 -13.79 11.86 2.90
CA GLY A 93 -12.61 12.65 2.58
C GLY A 93 -12.87 13.82 1.62
N GLU A 94 -11.87 14.24 0.86
CA GLU A 94 -11.95 15.40 -0.04
C GLU A 94 -10.96 15.35 -1.21
N LEU A 95 -11.25 16.13 -2.26
CA LEU A 95 -10.35 16.32 -3.40
C LEU A 95 -9.67 17.68 -3.35
N ARG A 96 -8.38 17.72 -3.66
CA ARG A 96 -7.59 18.95 -3.86
C ARG A 96 -6.79 18.88 -5.14
N THR A 97 -6.21 20.00 -5.54
CA THR A 97 -5.14 19.99 -6.56
C THR A 97 -3.93 20.78 -6.11
N ASP A 98 -2.75 20.32 -6.48
CA ASP A 98 -1.50 21.06 -6.27
C ASP A 98 -1.36 22.26 -7.24
N GLU A 99 -0.29 23.03 -7.12
CA GLU A 99 0.00 24.18 -7.99
C GLU A 99 0.15 23.84 -9.48
N ALA A 100 0.39 22.57 -9.81
CA ALA A 100 0.48 22.08 -11.17
C ALA A 100 -0.83 21.46 -11.69
N GLY A 101 -1.90 21.41 -10.88
CA GLY A 101 -3.18 20.80 -11.23
C GLY A 101 -3.21 19.29 -11.08
N ARG A 102 -2.24 18.69 -10.37
CA ARG A 102 -2.25 17.25 -10.03
C ARG A 102 -3.29 17.01 -8.95
N LEU A 103 -4.07 15.94 -9.11
CA LEU A 103 -5.07 15.52 -8.14
C LEU A 103 -4.42 15.05 -6.84
N LEU A 104 -5.00 15.50 -5.72
CA LEU A 104 -4.76 14.95 -4.39
C LEU A 104 -6.10 14.41 -3.88
N VAL A 105 -6.15 13.12 -3.52
CA VAL A 105 -7.31 12.50 -2.86
C VAL A 105 -6.93 12.27 -1.41
N LEU A 106 -7.65 12.90 -0.49
CA LEU A 106 -7.50 12.71 0.95
C LEU A 106 -8.67 11.85 1.43
N GLY A 107 -8.39 10.76 2.13
CA GLY A 107 -9.41 9.85 2.66
C GLY A 107 -10.12 10.39 3.90
N GLY A 108 -10.94 9.54 4.53
CA GLY A 108 -11.59 9.82 5.80
C GLY A 108 -10.61 10.09 6.95
N SER A 109 -11.16 10.50 8.10
CA SER A 109 -10.41 10.84 9.32
C SER A 109 -10.07 9.63 10.22
N GLY A 110 -10.43 8.41 9.81
CA GLY A 110 -10.27 7.19 10.60
C GLY A 110 -11.37 6.99 11.64
N THR A 111 -12.58 7.49 11.35
CA THR A 111 -13.74 7.38 12.22
C THR A 111 -14.49 6.07 11.97
N SER A 112 -14.91 5.40 13.05
CA SER A 112 -15.79 4.24 13.00
C SER A 112 -16.83 4.35 14.11
N PHE A 113 -18.06 3.91 13.84
CA PHE A 113 -19.17 4.03 14.78
C PHE A 113 -20.20 2.92 14.55
N SER A 114 -21.04 2.70 15.56
CA SER A 114 -22.27 1.92 15.41
C SER A 114 -23.45 2.87 15.24
N ALA A 115 -24.29 2.64 14.23
CA ALA A 115 -25.58 3.32 14.07
C ALA A 115 -26.62 2.85 15.11
N ASP A 116 -26.32 1.79 15.85
CA ASP A 116 -27.11 1.34 17.00
C ASP A 116 -26.18 1.04 18.20
N SER A 117 -26.29 1.85 19.26
CA SER A 117 -25.48 1.69 20.48
C SER A 117 -25.68 0.35 21.19
N GLY A 118 -26.76 -0.39 20.91
CA GLY A 118 -27.01 -1.74 21.44
C GLY A 118 -26.10 -2.82 20.85
N HIS A 119 -25.31 -2.51 19.81
CA HIS A 119 -24.49 -3.47 19.07
C HIS A 119 -22.99 -3.15 19.20
N PRO A 120 -22.32 -3.59 20.28
CA PRO A 120 -20.87 -3.41 20.42
C PRO A 120 -20.10 -4.28 19.41
N VAL A 121 -18.84 -3.90 19.14
CA VAL A 121 -17.92 -4.75 18.38
C VAL A 121 -17.75 -6.09 19.10
N SER A 122 -18.03 -7.18 18.39
CA SER A 122 -17.95 -8.55 18.94
C SER A 122 -17.06 -9.47 18.11
N THR A 123 -16.78 -9.10 16.85
CA THR A 123 -15.90 -9.88 15.96
C THR A 123 -14.86 -8.99 15.30
N TYR A 124 -13.81 -9.60 14.76
CA TYR A 124 -12.72 -8.87 14.11
C TYR A 124 -13.09 -8.28 12.74
N ALA A 125 -14.17 -8.75 12.08
CA ALA A 125 -14.48 -8.40 10.69
C ALA A 125 -15.95 -8.05 10.45
N ASP A 126 -16.87 -8.80 11.05
CA ASP A 126 -18.30 -8.76 10.76
C ASP A 126 -19.07 -8.27 11.98
N ASN A 127 -19.36 -6.98 11.99
CA ASN A 127 -20.16 -6.32 13.01
C ASN A 127 -21.34 -5.62 12.31
N ASP A 128 -22.56 -5.99 12.66
CA ASP A 128 -23.79 -5.37 12.16
C ASP A 128 -23.97 -3.99 12.82
N PHE A 129 -24.65 -3.07 12.14
CA PHE A 129 -24.81 -1.65 12.48
C PHE A 129 -23.52 -0.81 12.47
N TRP A 130 -22.35 -1.42 12.23
CA TRP A 130 -21.07 -0.71 12.19
C TRP A 130 -20.73 -0.17 10.80
N CYS A 131 -20.21 1.06 10.78
CA CYS A 131 -19.64 1.72 9.62
C CYS A 131 -18.28 2.35 9.96
N ASP A 132 -17.43 2.46 8.94
CA ASP A 132 -16.19 3.22 8.97
C ASP A 132 -16.12 4.19 7.78
N ASP A 133 -15.07 5.00 7.71
CA ASP A 133 -14.85 5.99 6.65
C ASP A 133 -13.80 5.54 5.61
N ILE A 134 -13.51 4.23 5.56
CA ILE A 134 -12.74 3.63 4.47
C ILE A 134 -13.58 3.67 3.19
N SER A 135 -12.93 3.91 2.05
CA SER A 135 -13.62 3.98 0.78
C SER A 135 -12.71 3.64 -0.39
N ASP A 136 -13.32 3.37 -1.52
CA ASP A 136 -12.63 3.22 -2.79
C ASP A 136 -13.54 3.68 -3.93
N GLY A 137 -12.97 3.88 -5.12
CA GLY A 137 -13.77 4.20 -6.29
C GLY A 137 -13.01 4.75 -7.50
N PRO A 138 -13.72 4.98 -8.62
CA PRO A 138 -13.12 5.39 -9.88
C PRO A 138 -12.60 6.83 -9.85
N VAL A 139 -11.48 7.03 -10.56
CA VAL A 139 -10.88 8.33 -10.85
C VAL A 139 -10.90 8.55 -12.35
N ARG A 140 -11.50 9.66 -12.78
CA ARG A 140 -11.63 10.07 -14.18
C ARG A 140 -11.02 11.46 -14.36
N ALA A 141 -10.55 11.77 -15.57
CA ALA A 141 -10.15 13.12 -15.90
C ALA A 141 -10.52 13.50 -17.33
N SER A 142 -10.71 14.79 -17.57
CA SER A 142 -10.66 15.40 -18.89
C SER A 142 -9.50 16.39 -18.95
N ALA A 143 -8.79 16.41 -20.08
CA ALA A 143 -7.64 17.26 -20.27
C ALA A 143 -7.75 17.98 -21.62
N ALA A 144 -7.61 19.31 -21.59
CA ALA A 144 -7.67 20.17 -22.77
C ALA A 144 -6.37 20.99 -22.90
N LEU A 145 -5.84 21.06 -24.12
CA LEU A 145 -4.58 21.75 -24.43
C LEU A 145 -4.81 22.99 -25.30
N GLY A 146 -4.17 24.08 -24.90
CA GLY A 146 -4.12 25.32 -25.67
C GLY A 146 -5.45 26.08 -25.71
N PRO A 147 -5.47 27.28 -26.35
CA PRO A 147 -6.65 28.14 -26.38
C PRO A 147 -7.83 27.52 -27.15
N GLY A 148 -7.56 26.62 -28.10
CA GLY A 148 -8.59 25.90 -28.85
C GLY A 148 -9.22 24.71 -28.12
N GLY A 149 -8.79 24.41 -26.88
CA GLY A 149 -9.43 23.38 -26.05
C GLY A 149 -9.29 21.95 -26.58
N ARG A 150 -8.20 21.65 -27.29
CA ARG A 150 -7.98 20.32 -27.89
C ARG A 150 -7.96 19.25 -26.81
N GLN A 151 -8.90 18.31 -26.89
CA GLN A 151 -9.01 17.22 -25.92
C GLN A 151 -7.84 16.22 -26.05
N VAL A 152 -7.40 15.71 -24.93
CA VAL A 152 -6.40 14.63 -24.83
C VAL A 152 -7.11 13.37 -24.34
N PRO A 153 -6.90 12.21 -24.97
CA PRO A 153 -7.37 10.94 -24.44
C PRO A 153 -6.77 10.68 -23.05
N VAL A 154 -7.61 10.31 -22.08
CA VAL A 154 -7.19 10.01 -20.70
C VAL A 154 -7.63 8.60 -20.33
N THR A 155 -6.74 7.84 -19.70
CA THR A 155 -7.04 6.54 -19.10
C THR A 155 -7.55 6.72 -17.68
N GLN A 156 -8.60 5.99 -17.31
CA GLN A 156 -9.16 6.00 -15.97
C GLN A 156 -8.26 5.29 -14.96
N ALA A 157 -8.43 5.61 -13.68
CA ALA A 157 -7.76 4.95 -12.57
C ALA A 157 -8.77 4.60 -11.46
N TRP A 158 -8.28 4.00 -10.37
CA TRP A 158 -9.05 3.69 -9.17
C TRP A 158 -8.29 4.18 -7.93
N CYS A 159 -9.01 4.69 -6.94
CA CYS A 159 -8.45 5.11 -5.66
C CYS A 159 -8.89 4.14 -4.57
N LEU A 160 -7.98 3.76 -3.68
CA LEU A 160 -8.26 2.99 -2.47
C LEU A 160 -7.80 3.81 -1.27
N VAL A 161 -8.71 4.08 -0.33
CA VAL A 161 -8.37 4.60 1.00
C VAL A 161 -8.21 3.40 1.93
N ALA A 162 -7.07 3.30 2.59
CA ALA A 162 -6.73 2.18 3.45
C ALA A 162 -6.42 2.68 4.88
N PRO A 163 -6.40 1.78 5.89
CA PRO A 163 -5.91 2.12 7.21
C PRO A 163 -4.48 2.67 7.18
N THR A 164 -4.11 3.42 8.22
CA THR A 164 -2.79 4.03 8.35
C THR A 164 -1.68 3.00 8.26
N ASP A 165 -0.66 3.29 7.44
CA ASP A 165 0.61 2.59 7.49
C ASP A 165 1.43 3.12 8.68
N PHE A 166 1.42 2.36 9.78
CA PHE A 166 2.18 2.69 10.99
C PHE A 166 3.69 2.43 10.87
N ALA A 167 4.15 1.80 9.79
CA ALA A 167 5.56 1.47 9.57
C ALA A 167 5.96 1.62 8.08
N PRO A 168 5.89 2.84 7.50
CA PRO A 168 6.00 3.07 6.05
C PRO A 168 7.36 2.72 5.43
N TYR A 169 8.39 2.54 6.26
CA TYR A 169 9.73 2.11 5.82
C TYR A 169 9.93 0.59 5.93
N THR A 170 8.88 -0.16 6.28
CA THR A 170 8.89 -1.63 6.40
C THR A 170 7.96 -2.24 5.35
N GLU A 171 8.50 -2.52 4.16
CA GLU A 171 7.73 -3.15 3.08
C GLU A 171 7.28 -4.57 3.42
N ASN A 172 6.05 -4.92 3.05
CA ASN A 172 5.55 -6.30 3.09
C ASN A 172 6.43 -7.22 2.22
N LEU A 173 6.64 -8.47 2.66
CA LEU A 173 7.40 -9.47 1.92
C LEU A 173 6.87 -9.64 0.49
N ILE A 174 5.55 -9.81 0.40
CA ILE A 174 4.78 -9.79 -0.85
C ILE A 174 3.83 -8.59 -0.79
N THR A 175 3.98 -7.66 -1.72
CA THR A 175 3.19 -6.43 -1.81
C THR A 175 1.96 -6.62 -2.70
N LEU A 176 1.00 -5.70 -2.65
CA LEU A 176 -0.12 -5.69 -3.60
C LEU A 176 0.36 -5.49 -5.05
N TYR A 177 1.47 -4.78 -5.26
CA TYR A 177 2.11 -4.66 -6.57
C TYR A 177 2.58 -6.03 -7.09
N ASP A 178 3.21 -6.85 -6.24
CA ASP A 178 3.67 -8.19 -6.61
C ASP A 178 2.49 -9.08 -7.04
N VAL A 179 1.36 -9.00 -6.30
CA VAL A 179 0.12 -9.73 -6.63
C VAL A 179 -0.49 -9.25 -7.95
N ALA A 180 -0.58 -7.92 -8.15
CA ALA A 180 -1.16 -7.34 -9.36
C ALA A 180 -0.29 -7.66 -10.60
N LEU A 181 1.03 -7.58 -10.47
CA LEU A 181 1.98 -7.90 -11.54
C LEU A 181 1.89 -9.37 -11.94
N GLU A 182 1.86 -10.30 -10.98
CA GLU A 182 1.71 -11.72 -11.31
C GLU A 182 0.33 -12.00 -11.91
N THR A 183 -0.74 -11.39 -11.39
CA THR A 183 -2.09 -11.55 -11.95
C THR A 183 -2.15 -11.09 -13.41
N ALA A 184 -1.59 -9.92 -13.72
CA ALA A 184 -1.54 -9.38 -15.08
C ALA A 184 -0.69 -10.25 -16.02
N ARG A 185 0.39 -10.86 -15.53
CA ARG A 185 1.22 -11.79 -16.31
C ARG A 185 0.52 -13.12 -16.53
N ALA A 186 -0.10 -13.68 -15.50
CA ALA A 186 -0.81 -14.94 -15.56
C ALA A 186 -2.05 -14.86 -16.48
N SER A 187 -2.70 -13.70 -16.57
CA SER A 187 -3.81 -13.45 -17.49
C SER A 187 -3.38 -13.10 -18.92
N GLY A 188 -2.08 -12.93 -19.18
CA GLY A 188 -1.56 -12.52 -20.49
C GLY A 188 -1.68 -11.03 -20.80
N MET A 189 -2.13 -10.20 -19.86
CA MET A 189 -2.19 -8.73 -20.01
C MET A 189 -0.80 -8.09 -20.06
N LEU A 190 0.20 -8.70 -19.41
CA LEU A 190 1.60 -8.27 -19.47
C LEU A 190 2.52 -9.43 -19.84
N PRO A 191 3.58 -9.18 -20.62
CA PRO A 191 4.55 -10.23 -20.93
C PRO A 191 5.33 -10.64 -19.69
N ARG A 192 5.73 -11.91 -19.66
CA ARG A 192 6.76 -12.39 -18.73
C ARG A 192 8.14 -12.05 -19.30
N PRO A 193 9.01 -11.36 -18.54
CA PRO A 193 10.38 -11.14 -18.98
C PRO A 193 11.08 -12.48 -19.25
N PRO A 194 11.86 -12.60 -20.33
CA PRO A 194 12.55 -13.85 -20.67
C PRO A 194 13.67 -14.18 -19.67
N GLU A 195 14.19 -13.15 -18.98
CA GLU A 195 15.30 -13.27 -18.04
C GLU A 195 14.92 -12.76 -16.66
N VAL A 196 15.37 -13.50 -15.65
CA VAL A 196 15.29 -13.12 -14.24
C VAL A 196 16.47 -12.19 -13.93
N SER A 197 16.17 -11.02 -13.39
CA SER A 197 17.17 -10.08 -12.90
C SER A 197 17.30 -10.25 -11.39
N PHE A 198 18.53 -10.45 -10.90
CA PHE A 198 18.76 -10.53 -9.46
C PHE A 198 18.27 -9.26 -8.75
N THR A 199 18.65 -8.07 -9.21
CA THR A 199 18.31 -6.81 -8.57
C THR A 199 16.80 -6.52 -8.60
N ARG A 200 16.13 -6.81 -9.70
CA ARG A 200 14.69 -6.51 -9.88
C ARG A 200 13.80 -7.57 -9.23
N ASP A 201 14.09 -8.85 -9.45
CA ASP A 201 13.14 -9.94 -9.19
C ASP A 201 13.48 -10.74 -7.92
N ILE A 202 14.77 -10.80 -7.54
CA ILE A 202 15.22 -11.66 -6.43
C ILE A 202 15.59 -10.84 -5.19
N HIS A 203 16.40 -9.80 -5.34
CA HIS A 203 16.94 -8.97 -4.26
C HIS A 203 15.88 -8.45 -3.26
N PRO A 204 14.66 -8.05 -3.66
CA PRO A 204 13.63 -7.64 -2.71
C PRO A 204 13.23 -8.73 -1.70
N LEU A 205 13.24 -10.01 -2.10
CA LEU A 205 12.75 -11.12 -1.29
C LEU A 205 13.60 -11.40 -0.03
N PRO A 206 14.95 -11.47 -0.08
CA PRO A 206 15.77 -11.67 1.11
C PRO A 206 15.93 -10.40 1.96
N VAL A 207 15.80 -9.19 1.39
CA VAL A 207 16.03 -7.94 2.14
C VAL A 207 14.81 -7.49 2.95
N ARG A 208 13.58 -7.66 2.45
CA ARG A 208 12.35 -7.28 3.16
C ARG A 208 12.21 -7.96 4.54
N PRO A 209 12.49 -9.27 4.72
CA PRO A 209 12.50 -9.92 6.03
C PRO A 209 13.50 -9.33 7.03
N VAL A 210 14.58 -8.68 6.56
CA VAL A 210 15.50 -8.00 7.46
C VAL A 210 14.85 -6.75 8.04
N ALA A 211 14.12 -5.97 7.22
CA ALA A 211 13.38 -4.80 7.69
C ALA A 211 12.32 -5.17 8.75
N PHE A 212 11.76 -6.39 8.68
CA PHE A 212 10.82 -6.88 9.70
C PHE A 212 11.42 -6.94 11.11
N ALA A 213 12.75 -6.91 11.29
CA ALA A 213 13.38 -6.83 12.61
C ALA A 213 12.90 -5.64 13.45
N TRP A 214 12.45 -4.56 12.80
CA TRP A 214 11.93 -3.38 13.49
C TRP A 214 10.54 -3.60 14.08
N VAL A 215 9.69 -4.40 13.42
CA VAL A 215 8.28 -4.59 13.80
C VAL A 215 7.95 -6.00 14.31
N ASN A 216 8.88 -6.95 14.22
CA ASN A 216 8.65 -8.35 14.57
C ASN A 216 9.83 -8.96 15.36
N SER A 217 9.55 -9.46 16.57
CA SER A 217 10.58 -10.00 17.47
C SER A 217 11.25 -11.27 16.96
N ARG A 218 10.55 -12.12 16.19
CA ARG A 218 11.14 -13.32 15.56
C ARG A 218 12.06 -12.94 14.41
N ALA A 219 11.65 -11.99 13.58
CA ALA A 219 12.51 -11.46 12.52
C ALA A 219 13.77 -10.79 13.12
N ARG A 220 13.62 -10.04 14.23
CA ARG A 220 14.75 -9.42 14.92
C ARG A 220 15.78 -10.41 15.43
N LYS A 221 15.33 -11.50 16.07
CA LYS A 221 16.21 -12.56 16.58
C LYS A 221 16.94 -13.30 15.46
N ASN A 222 16.31 -13.45 14.29
CA ASN A 222 16.85 -14.23 13.18
C ASN A 222 17.51 -13.34 12.13
N HIS A 223 16.75 -12.58 11.36
CA HIS A 223 17.24 -11.75 10.24
C HIS A 223 17.94 -10.46 10.69
N GLY A 224 17.63 -9.96 11.90
CA GLY A 224 18.32 -8.80 12.50
C GLY A 224 19.71 -9.11 13.06
N ASN A 225 20.10 -10.39 13.12
CA ASN A 225 21.44 -10.80 13.53
C ASN A 225 22.43 -10.65 12.37
N ARG A 226 23.56 -9.97 12.59
CA ARG A 226 24.64 -9.78 11.60
C ARG A 226 25.05 -11.08 10.89
N VAL A 227 25.05 -12.21 11.60
CA VAL A 227 25.40 -13.53 11.03
C VAL A 227 24.38 -14.04 10.01
N ARG A 228 23.10 -13.65 10.11
CA ARG A 228 22.00 -14.15 9.26
C ARG A 228 21.33 -13.04 8.43
N ASN A 229 21.86 -11.83 8.50
CA ASN A 229 21.34 -10.65 7.84
C ASN A 229 21.65 -10.65 6.33
N PHE A 230 20.62 -10.60 5.48
CA PHE A 230 20.80 -10.56 4.03
C PHE A 230 21.36 -9.24 3.49
N PHE A 231 21.43 -8.16 4.28
CA PHE A 231 22.09 -6.91 3.88
C PHE A 231 23.63 -6.94 3.96
N GLU A 232 24.24 -8.00 4.46
CA GLU A 232 25.71 -8.10 4.48
C GLU A 232 26.26 -8.08 3.03
N PRO A 233 27.12 -7.10 2.64
CA PRO A 233 27.52 -6.92 1.24
C PRO A 233 28.14 -8.16 0.60
N ALA A 234 28.97 -8.91 1.33
CA ALA A 234 29.57 -10.14 0.84
C ALA A 234 28.52 -11.23 0.54
N ARG A 235 27.45 -11.29 1.35
CA ARG A 235 26.35 -12.23 1.14
C ARG A 235 25.50 -11.85 -0.06
N LEU A 236 25.21 -10.56 -0.24
CA LEU A 236 24.51 -10.08 -1.43
C LEU A 236 25.32 -10.34 -2.71
N ALA A 237 26.63 -10.10 -2.68
CA ALA A 237 27.51 -10.38 -3.80
C ALA A 237 27.53 -11.87 -4.16
N LEU A 238 27.61 -12.76 -3.16
CA LEU A 238 27.56 -14.21 -3.37
C LEU A 238 26.21 -14.66 -3.97
N LEU A 239 25.09 -14.13 -3.46
CA LEU A 239 23.76 -14.45 -4.00
C LEU A 239 23.52 -13.89 -5.40
N ALA A 240 24.22 -12.81 -5.77
CA ALA A 240 24.17 -12.20 -7.10
C ALA A 240 25.09 -12.88 -8.13
N SER A 241 26.10 -13.64 -7.69
CA SER A 241 27.03 -14.34 -8.59
C SER A 241 26.37 -15.56 -9.23
N ASN A 242 26.66 -15.83 -10.51
CA ASN A 242 26.19 -17.01 -11.24
C ASN A 242 27.20 -18.18 -11.26
N ASP A 243 28.30 -18.08 -10.52
CA ASP A 243 29.29 -19.15 -10.36
C ASP A 243 28.78 -20.32 -9.48
N GLN A 244 29.65 -21.32 -9.29
CA GLN A 244 29.34 -22.53 -8.53
C GLN A 244 29.09 -22.24 -7.04
N ASP A 245 29.89 -21.37 -6.42
CA ASP A 245 29.74 -20.99 -5.01
C ASP A 245 28.41 -20.26 -4.79
N GLY A 246 28.06 -19.34 -5.70
CA GLY A 246 26.77 -18.69 -5.75
C GLY A 246 25.62 -19.68 -5.95
N LEU A 247 25.79 -20.69 -6.82
CA LEU A 247 24.76 -21.71 -7.07
C LEU A 247 24.37 -22.46 -5.79
N GLU A 248 25.36 -22.89 -5.00
CA GLU A 248 25.14 -23.58 -3.72
C GLU A 248 24.43 -22.68 -2.71
N ALA A 249 24.87 -21.42 -2.58
CA ALA A 249 24.24 -20.43 -1.71
C ALA A 249 22.78 -20.13 -2.11
N ARG A 250 22.51 -19.95 -3.41
CA ARG A 250 21.14 -19.73 -3.92
C ARG A 250 20.24 -20.93 -3.69
N ARG A 251 20.73 -22.15 -3.92
CA ARG A 251 19.97 -23.39 -3.66
C ARG A 251 19.64 -23.55 -2.18
N PHE A 252 20.58 -23.22 -1.29
CA PHE A 252 20.33 -23.22 0.14
C PHE A 252 19.19 -22.26 0.50
N VAL A 253 19.29 -20.99 0.07
CA VAL A 253 18.28 -19.97 0.40
C VAL A 253 16.92 -20.35 -0.18
N PHE A 254 16.87 -20.86 -1.41
CA PHE A 254 15.63 -21.32 -2.03
C PHE A 254 15.01 -22.51 -1.28
N GLY A 255 15.83 -23.48 -0.85
CA GLY A 255 15.36 -24.68 -0.17
C GLY A 255 14.76 -24.45 1.22
N ILE A 256 14.98 -23.29 1.83
CA ILE A 256 14.40 -22.92 3.13
C ILE A 256 13.15 -22.04 3.00
N LEU A 257 12.77 -21.65 1.78
CA LEU A 257 11.50 -20.97 1.53
C LEU A 257 10.37 -21.99 1.51
N ARG A 258 9.23 -21.63 2.13
CA ARG A 258 8.02 -22.46 2.03
C ARG A 258 7.54 -22.46 0.58
N THR A 259 7.24 -23.65 0.05
CA THR A 259 6.60 -23.83 -1.24
C THR A 259 5.27 -23.06 -1.30
N PRO A 260 5.06 -22.14 -2.26
CA PRO A 260 3.80 -21.44 -2.41
C PRO A 260 2.64 -22.42 -2.64
N GLY A 261 1.50 -22.20 -1.95
CA GLY A 261 0.31 -23.04 -2.09
C GLY A 261 0.34 -24.37 -1.34
N ALA A 262 1.45 -24.72 -0.68
CA ALA A 262 1.48 -25.89 0.20
C ALA A 262 0.57 -25.66 1.44
N MET A 263 -0.29 -26.63 1.73
CA MET A 263 -1.18 -26.62 2.91
C MET A 263 -0.47 -27.15 4.17
N ASP A 264 0.67 -27.82 4.00
CA ASP A 264 1.48 -28.33 5.09
C ASP A 264 2.38 -27.23 5.66
N VAL A 265 2.06 -26.80 6.89
CA VAL A 265 2.78 -25.75 7.61
C VAL A 265 4.18 -26.16 8.07
N THR A 266 4.56 -27.44 7.95
CA THR A 266 5.85 -28.00 8.41
C THR A 266 6.95 -28.00 7.34
N GLN A 267 6.64 -27.65 6.08
CA GLN A 267 7.59 -27.70 4.95
C GLN A 267 8.77 -26.71 4.99
N ALA A 268 8.93 -25.92 6.04
CA ALA A 268 10.15 -25.15 6.25
C ALA A 268 11.02 -25.91 7.27
N PRO A 269 11.94 -26.79 6.83
CA PRO A 269 12.89 -27.40 7.75
C PRO A 269 13.68 -26.29 8.47
N PRO A 270 14.01 -26.44 9.77
CA PRO A 270 14.89 -25.48 10.44
C PRO A 270 16.19 -25.40 9.62
N PRO A 271 16.64 -24.19 9.23
CA PRO A 271 17.81 -24.08 8.37
C PRO A 271 19.02 -24.67 9.09
N PRO A 272 19.76 -25.64 8.49
CA PRO A 272 21.08 -25.99 8.99
C PRO A 272 22.00 -24.75 8.91
N PRO A 273 23.12 -24.70 9.64
CA PRO A 273 24.05 -23.58 9.53
C PRO A 273 24.47 -23.40 8.06
N LEU A 274 24.22 -22.20 7.55
CA LEU A 274 24.63 -21.75 6.24
C LEU A 274 26.13 -22.07 6.02
N PRO A 275 26.51 -22.78 4.94
CA PRO A 275 27.91 -22.87 4.51
C PRO A 275 28.27 -21.54 3.86
N LEU A 276 28.40 -20.49 4.66
CA LEU A 276 28.83 -19.18 4.19
C LEU A 276 30.20 -18.86 4.78
N PRO A 277 31.05 -18.15 4.03
CA PRO A 277 32.32 -17.69 4.57
C PRO A 277 32.07 -16.87 5.84
N PRO A 278 32.88 -17.06 6.89
CA PRO A 278 32.75 -16.29 8.12
C PRO A 278 32.89 -14.80 7.79
N VAL A 279 32.07 -13.97 8.45
CA VAL A 279 32.25 -12.52 8.43
C VAL A 279 33.62 -12.25 9.05
N THR A 280 34.61 -11.86 8.26
CA THR A 280 35.91 -11.47 8.79
C THR A 280 35.74 -10.20 9.61
N SER A 281 35.76 -10.32 10.94
CA SER A 281 35.74 -9.21 11.86
C SER A 281 37.11 -8.54 11.88
N SER A 282 37.35 -7.55 11.02
CA SER A 282 38.52 -6.67 11.16
C SER A 282 38.24 -5.42 12.02
N THR A 283 37.16 -5.40 12.79
CA THR A 283 36.89 -4.32 13.75
C THR A 283 37.27 -4.78 15.16
N PRO A 284 38.23 -4.10 15.85
CA PRO A 284 38.57 -4.43 17.22
C PRO A 284 37.36 -4.27 18.15
N PRO A 285 37.26 -5.04 19.24
CA PRO A 285 36.18 -4.88 20.21
C PRO A 285 36.33 -3.51 20.88
N GLY A 286 35.39 -2.59 20.63
CA GLY A 286 35.35 -1.27 21.27
C GLY A 286 34.89 -0.11 20.39
N ALA A 287 34.88 -0.25 19.06
CA ALA A 287 34.40 0.83 18.19
C ALA A 287 32.86 0.88 18.17
N ARG A 288 32.29 1.89 18.83
CA ARG A 288 30.87 2.25 18.63
C ARG A 288 30.67 2.68 17.16
N PRO A 289 29.63 2.20 16.45
CA PRO A 289 29.35 2.68 15.11
C PRO A 289 29.07 4.18 15.12
N GLY A 290 29.89 4.95 14.41
CA GLY A 290 29.62 6.36 14.11
C GLY A 290 28.40 6.48 13.21
N TRP A 291 27.48 7.36 13.60
CA TRP A 291 26.24 7.65 12.89
C TRP A 291 26.54 8.50 11.64
N PRO A 292 26.18 8.09 10.41
CA PRO A 292 26.32 8.96 9.25
C PRO A 292 25.13 9.93 9.24
N GLY A 293 25.32 11.13 9.78
CA GLY A 293 24.31 12.21 9.72
C GLY A 293 24.18 13.13 10.94
N ALA A 294 25.00 13.00 11.98
CA ALA A 294 24.98 13.98 13.08
C ALA A 294 25.57 15.33 12.60
N PRO A 295 24.85 16.47 12.71
CA PRO A 295 25.47 17.77 12.48
C PRO A 295 26.59 17.97 13.51
N ALA A 296 27.77 18.39 13.03
CA ALA A 296 28.92 18.66 13.88
C ALA A 296 28.54 19.65 14.99
N ARG A 297 28.63 19.23 16.25
CA ARG A 297 28.45 20.13 17.39
C ARG A 297 29.56 21.17 17.35
N ARG A 298 29.19 22.46 17.25
CA ARG A 298 30.12 23.57 17.44
C ARG A 298 30.72 23.50 18.86
N PRO A 299 32.01 23.83 19.05
CA PRO A 299 32.58 23.95 20.39
C PRO A 299 31.93 25.14 21.11
N ALA A 300 31.66 24.96 22.41
CA ALA A 300 31.30 26.06 23.30
C ALA A 300 32.51 27.00 23.50
N PRO A 301 32.30 28.31 23.71
CA PRO A 301 33.39 29.24 23.98
C PRO A 301 34.03 28.94 25.35
N PRO A 302 35.33 29.22 25.52
CA PRO A 302 36.00 29.03 26.80
C PRO A 302 35.43 29.99 27.84
N THR A 303 35.09 29.46 29.01
CA THR A 303 34.86 30.25 30.22
C THR A 303 36.21 30.56 30.85
N GLY A 304 36.58 31.84 30.84
CA GLY A 304 37.79 32.41 31.41
C GLY A 304 38.01 33.80 30.85
#